data_AF-A0A2J6S3R2-F1
#
_entry.id   AF-A0A2J6S3R2-F1
#
_cell.length_a   1.000
_cell.length_b   1.000
_cell.length_c   1.000
_cell.angle_alpha   90.00
_cell.angle_beta   90.00
_cell.angle_gamma   90.00
#
_symmetry.space_group_name_H-M   'P 1'
#
loop_
_entity.id
_entity.type
_entity.pdbx_description
1 polymer ?
#
loop_
_entity_poly.entity_id
_entity_poly.type
_entity_poly.pdbx_seq_one_letter_code
_entity_poly.pdbx_strand_id
1 'polypeptide(L)'
;METSKRTHITPLIARKSFQAGHLKPFSYGLEDIAAAIIDHLKRPNEERTEIQRKGLALFKHGPSRTFTDPEDLDELRKFFDTLNAVFFNSVLTGYCSLDIGIRKLETRCYCMHGEYFADKVECYQDYLLHEMLHAAFDLYACRCANGCGARFSELYSRWNGHDMLWMAAAHAIEQADKFSDDKKNPKTGIMGVQLNVNLNKDRSLAECWNNIPAEAELRRVGLDIRGIRVNLKVRRKEIAEEYGKKQQSRQLLKANRCINEYWLVDERVGCRECNSVLATVSA
;
A
#
# COMPACT_ATOMS: atom_id res chain seq x y z
N MET A 1 40.08 -2.37 5.05
CA MET A 1 39.61 -3.66 4.51
C MET A 1 38.10 -3.68 4.63
N GLU A 2 37.36 -3.53 3.53
CA GLU A 2 35.91 -3.73 3.54
C GLU A 2 35.63 -5.22 3.75
N THR A 3 35.15 -5.60 4.92
CA THR A 3 34.63 -6.94 5.14
C THR A 3 33.34 -7.06 4.32
N SER A 4 33.39 -7.81 3.22
CA SER A 4 32.21 -8.20 2.45
C SER A 4 31.18 -8.81 3.42
N LYS A 5 30.11 -8.06 3.71
CA LYS A 5 29.06 -8.52 4.61
C LYS A 5 28.37 -9.70 3.93
N ARG A 6 28.52 -10.89 4.51
CA ARG A 6 27.79 -12.08 4.03
C ARG A 6 26.29 -11.80 4.17
N THR A 7 25.61 -11.71 3.03
CA THR A 7 24.15 -11.61 2.99
C THR A 7 23.56 -12.93 3.49
N HIS A 8 22.68 -12.86 4.49
CA HIS A 8 21.96 -14.04 4.97
C HIS A 8 21.06 -14.57 3.85
N ILE A 9 21.15 -15.88 3.57
CA ILE A 9 20.29 -16.56 2.60
C ILE A 9 19.10 -17.13 3.36
N THR A 10 17.91 -16.65 3.04
CA THR A 10 16.66 -17.13 3.64
C THR A 10 16.16 -18.40 2.93
N PRO A 11 15.46 -19.30 3.65
CA PRO A 11 14.82 -20.45 3.03
C PRO A 11 13.65 -20.00 2.13
N LEU A 12 13.46 -20.70 1.02
CA LEU A 12 12.27 -20.52 0.17
C LEU A 12 11.00 -21.00 0.88
N ILE A 13 9.89 -20.30 0.69
CA ILE A 13 8.57 -20.76 1.14
C ILE A 13 7.98 -21.67 0.06
N ALA A 14 8.09 -22.99 0.28
CA ALA A 14 7.46 -23.96 -0.61
C ALA A 14 5.93 -23.86 -0.56
N ARG A 15 5.26 -24.13 -1.68
CA ARG A 15 3.80 -24.10 -1.81
C ARG A 15 3.06 -24.87 -0.72
N LYS A 16 3.56 -26.06 -0.36
CA LYS A 16 3.00 -26.92 0.70
C LYS A 16 3.19 -26.37 2.13
N SER A 17 4.15 -25.47 2.31
CA SER A 17 4.46 -24.87 3.62
C SER A 17 3.73 -23.55 3.85
N PHE A 18 3.20 -22.91 2.80
CA PHE A 18 2.39 -21.70 2.92
C PHE A 18 0.99 -22.01 3.44
N GLN A 19 0.88 -22.42 4.70
CA GLN A 19 -0.36 -22.75 5.40
C GLN A 19 -0.22 -22.53 6.92
N ALA A 20 -1.35 -22.38 7.61
CA ALA A 20 -1.41 -22.18 9.06
C ALA A 20 -0.48 -23.13 9.84
N GLY A 21 0.38 -22.58 10.70
CA GLY A 21 1.30 -23.36 11.56
C GLY A 21 2.55 -23.92 10.88
N HIS A 22 2.72 -23.77 9.56
CA HIS A 22 3.87 -24.30 8.82
C HIS A 22 4.97 -23.26 8.52
N LEU A 23 4.66 -21.97 8.67
CA LEU A 23 5.63 -20.89 8.52
C LEU A 23 6.25 -20.52 9.86
N LYS A 24 7.58 -20.37 9.87
CA LYS A 24 8.32 -19.89 11.04
C LYS A 24 8.41 -18.35 11.01
N PRO A 25 7.93 -17.63 12.05
CA PRO A 25 8.11 -16.19 12.14
C PRO A 25 9.57 -15.75 11.99
N PHE A 26 9.78 -14.55 11.45
CA PHE A 26 11.08 -13.90 11.28
C PHE A 26 12.16 -14.71 10.55
N SER A 27 11.75 -15.56 9.59
CA SER A 27 12.66 -16.53 8.98
C SER A 27 12.83 -16.37 7.46
N TYR A 28 12.00 -15.59 6.78
CA TYR A 28 11.92 -15.58 5.32
C TYR A 28 12.35 -14.25 4.71
N GLY A 29 12.78 -14.29 3.44
CA GLY A 29 13.05 -13.08 2.68
C GLY A 29 11.74 -12.40 2.30
N LEU A 30 11.77 -11.08 2.11
CA LEU A 30 10.60 -10.35 1.61
C LEU A 30 10.16 -10.88 0.25
N GLU A 31 11.13 -11.25 -0.60
CA GLU A 31 10.90 -11.85 -1.91
C GLU A 31 10.17 -13.19 -1.81
N ASP A 32 10.55 -14.02 -0.84
CA ASP A 32 9.96 -15.34 -0.63
C ASP A 32 8.51 -15.23 -0.14
N ILE A 33 8.25 -14.26 0.75
CA ILE A 33 6.90 -13.96 1.26
C ILE A 33 5.99 -13.51 0.12
N ALA A 34 6.44 -12.51 -0.66
CA ALA A 34 5.69 -12.01 -1.81
C ALA A 34 5.43 -13.12 -2.84
N ALA A 35 6.46 -13.92 -3.18
CA ALA A 35 6.34 -15.01 -4.12
C ALA A 35 5.34 -16.07 -3.65
N ALA A 36 5.33 -16.42 -2.37
CA ALA A 36 4.39 -17.41 -1.81
C ALA A 36 2.94 -16.92 -1.85
N ILE A 37 2.69 -15.65 -1.52
CA ILE A 37 1.36 -15.02 -1.64
C ILE A 37 0.91 -15.05 -3.10
N ILE A 38 1.76 -14.57 -4.02
CA ILE A 38 1.44 -14.52 -5.46
C ILE A 38 1.17 -15.92 -6.02
N ASP A 39 1.99 -16.92 -5.67
CA ASP A 39 1.81 -18.31 -6.09
C ASP A 39 0.48 -18.89 -5.57
N HIS A 40 0.14 -18.63 -4.30
CA HIS A 40 -1.14 -19.04 -3.70
C HIS A 40 -2.35 -18.46 -4.43
N LEU A 41 -2.27 -17.19 -4.85
CA LEU A 41 -3.36 -16.48 -5.52
C LEU A 41 -3.53 -16.88 -6.99
N LYS A 42 -2.45 -17.31 -7.64
CA LYS A 42 -2.45 -17.73 -9.05
C LYS A 42 -2.81 -19.20 -9.25
N ARG A 43 -3.13 -19.95 -8.19
CA ARG A 43 -3.50 -21.36 -8.31
C ARG A 43 -4.74 -21.53 -9.18
N PRO A 44 -4.73 -22.50 -10.11
CA PRO A 44 -5.95 -22.85 -10.82
C PRO A 44 -6.98 -23.44 -9.85
N ASN A 45 -8.26 -23.42 -10.24
CA ASN A 45 -9.39 -23.73 -9.35
C ASN A 45 -9.27 -25.12 -8.69
N GLU A 46 -8.76 -26.09 -9.43
CA GLU A 46 -8.53 -27.48 -9.05
C GLU A 46 -7.38 -27.67 -8.04
N GLU A 47 -6.43 -26.72 -7.98
CA GLU A 47 -5.29 -26.73 -7.05
C GLU A 47 -5.53 -25.92 -5.77
N ARG A 48 -6.70 -25.26 -5.66
CA ARG A 48 -7.04 -24.48 -4.45
C ARG A 48 -7.10 -25.37 -3.22
N THR A 49 -6.52 -24.88 -2.13
CA THR A 49 -6.57 -25.61 -0.84
C THR A 49 -8.01 -25.77 -0.38
N GLU A 50 -8.27 -26.76 0.47
CA GLU A 50 -9.59 -26.91 1.08
C GLU A 50 -9.99 -25.64 1.87
N ILE A 51 -9.03 -25.04 2.58
CA ILE A 51 -9.21 -23.78 3.32
C ILE A 51 -9.62 -22.65 2.39
N GLN A 52 -8.90 -22.46 1.28
CA GLN A 52 -9.21 -21.42 0.31
C GLN A 52 -10.58 -21.63 -0.33
N ARG A 53 -10.94 -22.88 -0.67
CA ARG A 53 -12.28 -23.21 -1.20
C ARG A 53 -13.39 -22.92 -0.18
N LYS A 54 -13.19 -23.27 1.10
CA LYS A 54 -14.13 -22.94 2.18
C LYS A 54 -14.27 -21.43 2.36
N GLY A 55 -13.17 -20.68 2.41
CA GLY A 55 -13.19 -19.21 2.51
C GLY A 55 -13.93 -18.57 1.34
N LEU A 56 -13.69 -19.03 0.11
CA LEU A 56 -14.41 -18.56 -1.08
C LEU A 56 -15.90 -18.89 -1.04
N ALA A 57 -16.28 -20.09 -0.58
CA ALA A 57 -17.67 -20.49 -0.45
C ALA A 57 -18.40 -19.68 0.64
N LEU A 58 -17.75 -19.47 1.79
CA LEU A 58 -18.25 -18.61 2.86
C LEU A 58 -18.45 -17.19 2.35
N PHE A 59 -17.50 -16.65 1.60
CA PHE A 59 -17.66 -15.31 1.05
C PHE A 59 -18.83 -15.22 0.05
N LYS A 60 -18.94 -16.19 -0.87
CA LYS A 60 -19.97 -16.18 -1.93
C LYS A 60 -21.39 -16.39 -1.41
N HIS A 61 -21.57 -17.25 -0.42
CA HIS A 61 -22.88 -17.72 0.03
C HIS A 61 -23.19 -17.41 1.49
N GLY A 62 -22.22 -16.92 2.25
CA GLY A 62 -22.36 -16.68 3.67
C GLY A 62 -22.94 -15.30 3.99
N PRO A 63 -23.37 -15.11 5.25
CA PRO A 63 -23.80 -13.82 5.78
C PRO A 63 -22.67 -12.79 5.79
N SER A 64 -21.42 -13.20 5.56
CA SER A 64 -20.27 -12.33 5.34
C SER A 64 -20.39 -11.42 4.11
N ARG A 65 -21.46 -11.48 3.30
CA ARG A 65 -21.75 -10.42 2.32
C ARG A 65 -22.55 -9.26 2.90
N THR A 66 -23.29 -9.50 3.97
CA THR A 66 -24.15 -8.52 4.64
C THR A 66 -23.47 -8.06 5.91
N PHE A 67 -22.46 -7.21 5.77
CA PHE A 67 -21.90 -6.49 6.92
C PHE A 67 -22.94 -5.48 7.36
N THR A 68 -23.52 -5.70 8.53
CA THR A 68 -24.58 -4.82 9.02
C THR A 68 -24.03 -3.74 9.94
N ASP A 69 -22.90 -4.01 10.59
CA ASP A 69 -22.20 -3.03 11.42
C ASP A 69 -20.67 -3.20 11.29
N PRO A 70 -19.98 -2.30 10.57
CA PRO A 70 -18.53 -2.35 10.45
C PRO A 70 -17.75 -2.09 11.74
N GLU A 71 -18.43 -1.70 12.81
CA GLU A 71 -17.83 -1.46 14.11
C GLU A 71 -17.97 -2.66 15.06
N ASP A 72 -18.72 -3.70 14.66
CA ASP A 72 -18.79 -4.98 15.36
C ASP A 72 -17.50 -5.79 15.15
N LEU A 73 -16.76 -5.98 16.25
CA LEU A 73 -15.50 -6.73 16.25
C LEU A 73 -15.69 -8.20 15.89
N ASP A 74 -16.83 -8.80 16.24
CA ASP A 74 -17.10 -10.20 15.94
C ASP A 74 -17.40 -10.38 14.45
N GLU A 75 -18.07 -9.42 13.81
CA GLU A 75 -18.21 -9.41 12.34
C GLU A 75 -16.84 -9.18 11.68
N LEU A 76 -16.06 -8.17 12.12
CA LEU A 76 -14.70 -7.91 11.61
C LEU A 76 -13.79 -9.14 11.73
N ARG A 77 -13.90 -9.91 12.82
CA ARG A 77 -13.11 -11.13 13.02
C ARG A 77 -13.49 -12.22 12.01
N LYS A 78 -14.78 -12.44 11.75
CA LYS A 78 -15.23 -13.39 10.71
C LYS A 78 -14.71 -13.00 9.33
N PHE A 79 -14.65 -11.70 9.05
CA PHE A 79 -14.06 -11.18 7.83
C PHE A 79 -12.55 -11.42 7.76
N PHE A 80 -11.82 -11.07 8.81
CA PHE A 80 -10.39 -11.36 8.90
C PHE A 80 -10.11 -12.84 8.63
N ASP A 81 -10.86 -13.75 9.27
CA ASP A 81 -10.69 -15.19 9.07
C ASP A 81 -10.97 -15.62 7.62
N THR A 82 -11.99 -15.03 7.00
CA THR A 82 -12.35 -15.30 5.60
C THR A 82 -11.27 -14.78 4.64
N LEU A 83 -10.83 -13.54 4.81
CA LEU A 83 -9.75 -12.93 4.03
C LEU A 83 -8.44 -13.69 4.20
N ASN A 84 -8.12 -14.11 5.44
CA ASN A 84 -6.93 -14.87 5.78
C ASN A 84 -6.96 -16.25 5.10
N ALA A 85 -8.11 -16.93 5.12
CA ALA A 85 -8.30 -18.19 4.41
C ALA A 85 -8.13 -18.04 2.89
N VAL A 86 -8.73 -17.01 2.29
CA VAL A 86 -8.72 -16.82 0.83
C VAL A 86 -7.36 -16.35 0.32
N PHE A 87 -6.82 -15.28 0.89
CA PHE A 87 -5.66 -14.58 0.36
C PHE A 87 -4.33 -15.05 0.95
N PHE A 88 -4.34 -15.58 2.17
CA PHE A 88 -3.12 -15.93 2.91
C PHE A 88 -3.07 -17.41 3.37
N ASN A 89 -3.99 -18.25 2.91
CA ASN A 89 -4.11 -19.67 3.31
C ASN A 89 -4.06 -19.89 4.83
N SER A 90 -4.69 -18.99 5.59
CA SER A 90 -4.74 -19.01 7.05
C SER A 90 -3.39 -18.88 7.78
N VAL A 91 -2.32 -18.43 7.12
CA VAL A 91 -1.01 -18.30 7.79
C VAL A 91 -1.04 -17.29 8.96
N LEU A 92 -1.90 -16.27 8.91
CA LEU A 92 -2.01 -15.27 9.98
C LEU A 92 -2.76 -15.76 11.22
N THR A 93 -3.31 -16.97 11.20
CA THR A 93 -4.10 -17.53 12.31
C THR A 93 -3.24 -17.69 13.55
N GLY A 94 -3.71 -17.15 14.68
CA GLY A 94 -3.02 -17.22 15.97
C GLY A 94 -1.92 -16.18 16.18
N TYR A 95 -1.63 -15.35 15.17
CA TYR A 95 -0.60 -14.30 15.27
C TYR A 95 -1.18 -12.88 15.30
N CYS A 96 -2.31 -12.66 14.62
CA CYS A 96 -2.97 -11.36 14.57
C CYS A 96 -4.15 -11.32 15.54
N SER A 97 -4.27 -10.24 16.30
CA SER A 97 -5.46 -9.88 17.06
C SER A 97 -6.05 -8.60 16.49
N LEU A 98 -7.35 -8.60 16.20
CA LEU A 98 -8.07 -7.36 15.92
C LEU A 98 -8.35 -6.63 17.23
N ASP A 99 -7.96 -5.36 17.28
CA ASP A 99 -8.25 -4.46 18.39
C ASP A 99 -9.03 -3.23 17.89
N ILE A 100 -9.78 -2.61 18.79
CA ILE A 100 -10.68 -1.47 18.57
C ILE A 100 -9.94 -0.23 18.02
N GLY A 101 -8.61 -0.23 18.00
CA GLY A 101 -7.79 0.82 17.38
C GLY A 101 -8.13 1.15 15.92
N ILE A 102 -8.78 0.22 15.20
CA ILE A 102 -9.34 0.43 13.86
C ILE A 102 -10.36 1.60 13.85
N ARG A 103 -11.06 1.87 14.96
CA ARG A 103 -12.04 2.97 15.05
C ARG A 103 -11.45 4.37 14.87
N LYS A 104 -10.13 4.55 14.99
CA LYS A 104 -9.48 5.85 14.75
C LYS A 104 -9.32 6.19 13.26
N LEU A 105 -9.66 5.27 12.35
CA LEU A 105 -9.48 5.43 10.90
C LEU A 105 -10.47 6.38 10.24
N GLU A 106 -11.59 6.68 10.89
CA GLU A 106 -12.57 7.65 10.39
C GLU A 106 -11.95 9.03 10.13
N THR A 107 -10.86 9.36 10.82
CA THR A 107 -10.17 10.65 10.68
C THR A 107 -9.05 10.69 9.64
N ARG A 108 -8.63 9.55 9.07
CA ARG A 108 -7.47 9.49 8.16
C ARG A 108 -7.76 8.91 6.78
N CYS A 109 -8.83 8.13 6.63
CA CYS A 109 -9.23 7.67 5.31
C CYS A 109 -9.99 8.82 4.63
N TYR A 110 -9.27 9.65 3.86
CA TYR A 110 -9.82 10.77 3.09
C TYR A 110 -10.94 10.36 2.11
N CYS A 111 -11.16 9.06 1.93
CA CYS A 111 -12.21 8.45 1.11
C CYS A 111 -13.59 8.41 1.81
N MET A 112 -13.65 8.55 3.14
CA MET A 112 -14.88 8.35 3.95
C MET A 112 -15.85 9.54 3.90
N HIS A 113 -15.73 10.45 2.93
CA HIS A 113 -16.64 11.59 2.77
C HIS A 113 -17.86 11.23 1.88
N GLY A 114 -17.99 9.98 1.45
CA GLY A 114 -19.19 9.47 0.79
C GLY A 114 -20.33 9.24 1.79
N GLU A 115 -21.53 9.74 1.46
CA GLU A 115 -22.74 9.60 2.30
C GLU A 115 -23.33 8.18 2.31
N TYR A 116 -22.73 7.20 1.61
CA TYR A 116 -23.29 5.87 1.41
C TYR A 116 -22.65 4.79 2.30
N PHE A 117 -23.48 4.04 3.02
CA PHE A 117 -23.07 2.96 3.93
C PHE A 117 -22.30 1.83 3.22
N ALA A 118 -22.64 1.51 1.96
CA ALA A 118 -21.94 0.48 1.18
C ALA A 118 -20.45 0.84 1.00
N ASP A 119 -20.15 2.12 0.77
CA ASP A 119 -18.78 2.61 0.62
C ASP A 119 -17.99 2.47 1.93
N LYS A 120 -18.65 2.57 3.09
CA LYS A 120 -18.02 2.35 4.41
C LYS A 120 -17.57 0.90 4.54
N VAL A 121 -18.44 -0.08 4.25
CA VAL A 121 -18.11 -1.51 4.36
C VAL A 121 -16.93 -1.90 3.46
N GLU A 122 -16.95 -1.48 2.20
CA GLU A 122 -15.86 -1.74 1.25
C GLU A 122 -14.54 -1.12 1.74
N CYS A 123 -14.58 0.12 2.24
CA CYS A 123 -13.39 0.77 2.82
C CYS A 123 -12.80 -0.01 4.00
N TYR A 124 -13.64 -0.57 4.88
CA TYR A 124 -13.16 -1.40 6.01
C TYR A 124 -12.52 -2.70 5.52
N GLN A 125 -13.09 -3.35 4.49
CA GLN A 125 -12.53 -4.57 3.91
C GLN A 125 -11.18 -4.31 3.24
N ASP A 126 -11.09 -3.24 2.45
CA ASP A 126 -9.87 -2.80 1.77
C ASP A 126 -8.78 -2.48 2.79
N TYR A 127 -9.13 -1.74 3.84
CA TYR A 127 -8.20 -1.38 4.91
C TYR A 127 -7.74 -2.61 5.70
N LEU A 128 -8.68 -3.49 6.07
CA LEU A 128 -8.35 -4.71 6.79
C LEU A 128 -7.39 -5.57 5.96
N LEU A 129 -7.67 -5.76 4.67
CA LEU A 129 -6.80 -6.54 3.80
C LEU A 129 -5.42 -5.88 3.59
N HIS A 130 -5.37 -4.56 3.54
CA HIS A 130 -4.14 -3.77 3.48
C HIS A 130 -3.23 -4.04 4.70
N GLU A 131 -3.79 -3.94 5.90
CA GLU A 131 -3.06 -4.19 7.15
C GLU A 131 -2.70 -5.67 7.33
N MET A 132 -3.56 -6.60 6.88
CA MET A 132 -3.22 -8.03 6.85
C MET A 132 -2.01 -8.33 5.97
N LEU A 133 -1.88 -7.64 4.84
CA LEU A 133 -0.71 -7.77 3.99
C LEU A 133 0.55 -7.26 4.68
N HIS A 134 0.49 -6.09 5.34
CA HIS A 134 1.60 -5.62 6.20
C HIS A 134 1.96 -6.66 7.26
N ALA A 135 0.96 -7.19 7.97
CA ALA A 135 1.16 -8.20 9.01
C ALA A 135 1.88 -9.44 8.48
N ALA A 136 1.56 -9.91 7.27
CA ALA A 136 2.25 -11.04 6.65
C ALA A 136 3.74 -10.77 6.44
N PHE A 137 4.10 -9.57 5.93
CA PHE A 137 5.49 -9.17 5.79
C PHE A 137 6.17 -8.96 7.14
N ASP A 138 5.52 -8.27 8.08
CA ASP A 138 6.04 -7.98 9.42
C ASP A 138 6.40 -9.24 10.20
N LEU A 139 5.50 -10.22 10.19
CA LEU A 139 5.58 -11.45 10.97
C LEU A 139 6.62 -12.42 10.42
N TYR A 140 6.71 -12.56 9.11
CA TYR A 140 7.53 -13.60 8.48
C TYR A 140 8.89 -13.11 7.99
N ALA A 141 9.07 -11.80 7.79
CA ALA A 141 10.33 -11.26 7.29
C ALA A 141 11.47 -11.45 8.30
N CYS A 142 12.60 -11.97 7.82
CA CYS A 142 13.80 -12.10 8.59
C CYS A 142 14.29 -10.73 9.06
N ARG A 143 14.56 -10.60 10.37
CA ARG A 143 15.09 -9.36 10.99
C ARG A 143 16.51 -9.53 11.53
N CYS A 144 17.27 -10.50 11.02
CA CYS A 144 18.61 -10.76 11.52
C CYS A 144 19.56 -9.55 11.32
N ALA A 145 20.57 -9.45 12.18
CA ALA A 145 21.58 -8.39 12.13
C ALA A 145 22.47 -8.44 10.87
N ASN A 146 22.45 -9.55 10.13
CA ASN A 146 23.25 -9.77 8.91
C ASN A 146 22.61 -9.11 7.67
N GLY A 147 22.05 -7.91 7.83
CA GLY A 147 21.51 -7.07 6.75
C GLY A 147 20.00 -7.13 6.56
N CYS A 148 19.31 -8.21 6.95
CA CYS A 148 17.86 -8.32 6.75
C CYS A 148 17.08 -7.28 7.57
N GLY A 149 17.45 -7.08 8.85
CA GLY A 149 16.80 -6.08 9.70
C GLY A 149 17.01 -4.64 9.23
N ALA A 150 18.23 -4.31 8.77
CA ALA A 150 18.54 -2.98 8.21
C ALA A 150 17.74 -2.72 6.93
N ARG A 151 17.69 -3.70 6.02
CA ARG A 151 16.88 -3.63 4.81
C ARG A 151 15.39 -3.44 5.14
N PHE A 152 14.87 -4.21 6.08
CA PHE A 152 13.49 -4.08 6.54
C PHE A 152 13.19 -2.68 7.08
N SER A 153 14.05 -2.16 7.96
CA SER A 153 13.91 -0.83 8.55
C SER A 153 13.99 0.28 7.50
N GLU A 154 14.88 0.16 6.51
CA GLU A 154 15.00 1.12 5.42
C GLU A 154 13.69 1.16 4.61
N LEU A 155 13.15 -0.01 4.26
CA LEU A 155 11.90 -0.11 3.50
C LEU A 155 10.71 0.47 4.27
N TYR A 156 10.60 0.20 5.56
CA TYR A 156 9.56 0.78 6.41
C TYR A 156 9.69 2.30 6.54
N SER A 157 10.90 2.80 6.78
CA SER A 157 11.11 4.24 6.96
C SER A 157 10.87 5.04 5.68
N ARG A 158 11.21 4.47 4.52
CA ARG A 158 11.15 5.18 3.24
C ARG A 158 9.80 5.06 2.54
N TRP A 159 9.12 3.92 2.70
CA TRP A 159 7.91 3.60 1.95
C TRP A 159 6.72 3.30 2.85
N ASN A 160 6.83 3.53 4.16
CA ASN A 160 5.80 3.17 5.13
C ASN A 160 5.37 1.69 5.03
N GLY A 161 6.33 0.81 4.67
CA GLY A 161 6.10 -0.62 4.45
C GLY A 161 5.59 -0.99 3.05
N HIS A 162 5.25 -0.02 2.19
CA HIS A 162 4.77 -0.24 0.83
C HIS A 162 5.90 -0.39 -0.19
N ASP A 163 6.81 -1.33 0.02
CA ASP A 163 7.86 -1.60 -0.96
C ASP A 163 7.33 -2.30 -2.25
N MET A 164 8.20 -2.59 -3.22
CA MET A 164 7.78 -3.27 -4.44
C MET A 164 7.17 -4.66 -4.21
N LEU A 165 7.66 -5.37 -3.20
CA LEU A 165 7.27 -6.74 -2.93
C LEU A 165 5.87 -6.75 -2.30
N TRP A 166 5.61 -5.81 -1.39
CA TRP A 166 4.29 -5.49 -0.89
C TRP A 166 3.35 -5.10 -2.03
N MET A 167 3.73 -4.15 -2.88
CA MET A 167 2.88 -3.70 -4.00
C MET A 167 2.59 -4.80 -5.02
N ALA A 168 3.54 -5.71 -5.26
CA ALA A 168 3.35 -6.85 -6.14
C ALA A 168 2.34 -7.85 -5.55
N ALA A 169 2.48 -8.18 -4.26
CA ALA A 169 1.53 -9.04 -3.55
C ALA A 169 0.13 -8.41 -3.49
N ALA A 170 0.05 -7.12 -3.15
CA ALA A 170 -1.20 -6.37 -3.09
C ALA A 170 -1.91 -6.35 -4.47
N HIS A 171 -1.15 -6.17 -5.55
CA HIS A 171 -1.72 -6.27 -6.89
C HIS A 171 -2.21 -7.67 -7.23
N ALA A 172 -1.47 -8.72 -6.84
CA ALA A 172 -1.91 -10.09 -7.08
C ALA A 172 -3.23 -10.39 -6.34
N ILE A 173 -3.43 -9.83 -5.14
CA ILE A 173 -4.69 -9.90 -4.40
C ILE A 173 -5.81 -9.24 -5.21
N GLU A 174 -5.63 -8.00 -5.68
CA GLU A 174 -6.64 -7.31 -6.50
C GLU A 174 -6.96 -8.05 -7.80
N GLN A 175 -5.95 -8.66 -8.44
CA GLN A 175 -6.18 -9.46 -9.64
C GLN A 175 -6.97 -10.73 -9.31
N ALA A 176 -6.61 -11.44 -8.25
CA ALA A 176 -7.34 -12.63 -7.81
C ALA A 176 -8.80 -12.31 -7.48
N ASP A 177 -9.07 -11.12 -6.96
CA ASP A 177 -10.43 -10.65 -6.73
C ASP A 177 -11.22 -10.41 -8.04
N LYS A 178 -10.58 -9.82 -9.05
CA LYS A 178 -11.22 -9.53 -10.35
C LYS A 178 -11.55 -10.75 -11.19
N PHE A 179 -10.87 -11.89 -10.99
CA PHE A 179 -11.06 -13.12 -11.78
C PHE A 179 -12.28 -13.96 -11.34
N SER A 180 -13.29 -13.38 -10.69
CA SER A 180 -14.56 -14.07 -10.44
C SER A 180 -15.24 -14.45 -11.75
N ASP A 181 -15.71 -15.69 -11.87
CA ASP A 181 -16.38 -16.27 -13.06
C ASP A 181 -17.64 -15.53 -13.53
N ASP A 182 -18.10 -14.51 -12.81
CA ASP A 182 -19.30 -13.76 -13.17
C ASP A 182 -19.02 -12.71 -14.25
N LYS A 183 -18.85 -13.17 -15.50
CA LYS A 183 -18.71 -12.32 -16.69
C LYS A 183 -19.86 -11.32 -16.86
N LYS A 184 -20.98 -11.50 -16.15
CA LYS A 184 -22.15 -10.60 -16.25
C LYS A 184 -21.98 -9.32 -15.44
N ASN A 185 -21.07 -9.27 -14.46
CA ASN A 185 -20.83 -8.06 -13.69
C ASN A 185 -19.34 -7.83 -13.36
N PRO A 186 -18.54 -7.38 -14.35
CA PRO A 186 -17.09 -7.16 -14.17
C PRO A 186 -16.74 -6.06 -13.16
N LYS A 187 -17.73 -5.36 -12.60
CA LYS A 187 -17.54 -4.31 -11.59
C LYS A 187 -17.47 -4.83 -10.16
N THR A 188 -17.91 -6.06 -9.91
CA THR A 188 -17.89 -6.67 -8.59
C THR A 188 -16.96 -7.86 -8.65
N GLY A 189 -15.72 -7.71 -8.17
CA GLY A 189 -14.83 -8.86 -7.97
C GLY A 189 -15.46 -9.90 -7.05
N ILE A 190 -14.75 -11.01 -6.78
CA ILE A 190 -15.22 -12.07 -5.88
C ILE A 190 -15.67 -11.44 -4.56
N MET A 191 -14.87 -10.51 -4.06
CA MET A 191 -15.09 -9.71 -2.87
C MET A 191 -15.32 -8.22 -3.14
N GLY A 192 -14.98 -7.72 -4.33
CA GLY A 192 -15.07 -6.28 -4.61
C GLY A 192 -13.95 -5.48 -3.95
N VAL A 193 -12.92 -6.17 -3.46
CA VAL A 193 -11.84 -5.55 -2.69
C VAL A 193 -10.92 -4.79 -3.63
N GLN A 194 -10.75 -3.51 -3.31
CA GLN A 194 -9.80 -2.62 -3.94
C GLN A 194 -8.84 -2.16 -2.87
N LEU A 195 -7.68 -2.81 -2.77
CA LEU A 195 -6.54 -2.24 -2.03
C LEU A 195 -6.09 -0.86 -2.58
N ASN A 196 -6.78 -0.35 -3.60
CA ASN A 196 -6.54 0.87 -4.33
C ASN A 196 -5.11 0.95 -4.84
N VAL A 197 -4.48 -0.22 -5.00
CA VAL A 197 -3.20 -0.37 -5.64
C VAL A 197 -3.46 0.04 -7.07
N ASN A 198 -4.40 -0.49 -7.87
CA ASN A 198 -4.54 -0.01 -9.27
C ASN A 198 -4.77 1.52 -9.45
N LEU A 199 -5.39 2.23 -8.50
CA LEU A 199 -5.56 3.70 -8.58
C LEU A 199 -4.32 4.48 -8.12
N ASN A 200 -3.50 3.90 -7.23
CA ASN A 200 -2.27 4.47 -6.72
C ASN A 200 -1.00 3.71 -7.13
N LYS A 201 -1.06 2.68 -7.97
CA LYS A 201 0.09 1.81 -8.24
C LYS A 201 1.02 2.60 -9.08
N ASP A 202 0.50 3.16 -10.15
CA ASP A 202 1.31 3.93 -11.05
C ASP A 202 1.55 5.33 -10.52
N ARG A 203 0.64 5.89 -9.72
CA ARG A 203 0.82 7.20 -9.08
C ARG A 203 1.77 7.14 -7.88
N SER A 204 1.56 6.26 -6.92
CA SER A 204 2.48 6.03 -5.80
C SER A 204 3.78 5.41 -6.27
N LEU A 205 3.82 4.46 -7.22
CA LEU A 205 5.13 4.07 -7.81
C LEU A 205 5.78 5.27 -8.49
N ALA A 206 5.05 6.12 -9.20
CA ALA A 206 5.64 7.32 -9.81
C ALA A 206 6.15 8.35 -8.80
N GLU A 207 5.41 8.56 -7.70
CA GLU A 207 5.74 9.50 -6.63
C GLU A 207 6.89 8.99 -5.76
N CYS A 208 6.93 7.68 -5.52
CA CYS A 208 7.97 7.03 -4.76
C CYS A 208 9.25 6.84 -5.59
N TRP A 209 9.16 6.61 -6.90
CA TRP A 209 10.29 6.15 -7.71
C TRP A 209 10.74 7.19 -8.74
N ASN A 210 11.65 8.07 -8.31
CA ASN A 210 12.47 8.82 -9.26
C ASN A 210 13.29 7.88 -10.17
N ASN A 211 13.64 6.68 -9.67
CA ASN A 211 14.39 5.64 -10.37
C ASN A 211 13.65 4.31 -10.35
N ILE A 212 12.82 4.05 -11.37
CA ILE A 212 12.17 2.73 -11.61
C ILE A 212 13.26 1.64 -11.65
N PRO A 213 13.05 0.45 -11.05
CA PRO A 213 14.01 -0.64 -11.22
C PRO A 213 14.06 -1.10 -12.67
N ALA A 214 15.02 -1.97 -12.97
CA ALA A 214 15.16 -2.51 -14.31
C ALA A 214 13.91 -3.32 -14.70
N GLU A 215 13.60 -3.37 -16.00
CA GLU A 215 12.41 -4.06 -16.51
C GLU A 215 12.34 -5.54 -16.12
N ALA A 216 13.50 -6.19 -16.06
CA ALA A 216 13.61 -7.57 -15.60
C ALA A 216 13.12 -7.76 -14.16
N GLU A 217 13.41 -6.80 -13.27
CA GLU A 217 13.00 -6.87 -11.85
C GLU A 217 11.49 -6.69 -11.71
N LEU A 218 10.89 -5.76 -12.46
CA LEU A 218 9.45 -5.55 -12.49
C LEU A 218 8.70 -6.75 -13.08
N ARG A 219 9.20 -7.32 -14.18
CA ARG A 219 8.62 -8.53 -14.76
C ARG A 219 8.70 -9.73 -13.81
N ARG A 220 9.78 -9.84 -13.03
CA ARG A 220 9.96 -10.92 -12.04
C ARG A 220 8.84 -10.94 -11.00
N VAL A 221 8.33 -9.77 -10.61
CA VAL A 221 7.21 -9.65 -9.65
C VAL A 221 5.84 -9.54 -10.33
N GLY A 222 5.75 -9.78 -11.64
CA GLY A 222 4.48 -9.81 -12.38
C GLY A 222 3.84 -8.43 -12.60
N LEU A 223 4.63 -7.36 -12.60
CA LEU A 223 4.15 -6.01 -12.83
C LEU A 223 4.16 -5.66 -14.33
N ASP A 224 3.08 -5.05 -14.84
CA ASP A 224 3.02 -4.53 -16.21
C ASP A 224 3.81 -3.21 -16.32
N ILE A 225 5.05 -3.33 -16.80
CA ILE A 225 5.93 -2.18 -16.97
C ILE A 225 5.39 -1.16 -17.98
N ARG A 226 4.58 -1.58 -18.96
CA ARG A 226 4.05 -0.65 -19.97
C ARG A 226 3.09 0.32 -19.33
N GLY A 227 2.15 -0.18 -18.53
CA GLY A 227 1.26 0.66 -17.70
C GLY A 227 2.04 1.62 -16.80
N ILE A 228 3.01 1.09 -16.04
CA ILE A 228 3.83 1.88 -15.11
C ILE A 228 4.55 3.02 -15.82
N ARG A 229 5.21 2.75 -16.96
CA ARG A 229 5.95 3.76 -17.72
C ARG A 229 5.05 4.85 -18.31
N VAL A 230 3.86 4.49 -18.80
CA VAL A 230 2.89 5.45 -19.34
C VAL A 230 2.47 6.44 -18.25
N ASN A 231 2.11 5.92 -17.08
CA ASN A 231 1.62 6.73 -15.98
C ASN A 231 2.73 7.55 -15.30
N LEU A 232 3.96 7.04 -15.24
CA LEU A 232 5.13 7.83 -14.86
C LEU A 232 5.39 9.03 -15.77
N LYS A 233 5.19 8.86 -17.08
CA LYS A 233 5.32 9.97 -18.03
C LYS A 233 4.27 11.04 -17.76
N VAL A 234 3.03 10.64 -17.51
CA VAL A 234 1.94 11.57 -17.13
C VAL A 234 2.30 12.30 -15.83
N ARG A 235 2.72 11.58 -14.80
CA ARG A 235 3.04 12.18 -13.50
C ARG A 235 4.24 13.13 -13.54
N ARG A 236 5.31 12.78 -14.27
CA ARG A 236 6.46 13.67 -14.47
C ARG A 236 6.06 14.98 -15.14
N LYS A 237 5.09 14.93 -16.06
CA LYS A 237 4.54 16.13 -16.69
C LYS A 237 3.77 16.98 -15.67
N GLU A 238 2.89 16.38 -14.86
CA GLU A 238 2.15 17.09 -13.80
C GLU A 238 3.08 17.75 -12.77
N ILE A 239 4.11 17.03 -12.31
CA ILE A 239 5.11 17.56 -11.35
C ILE A 239 5.89 18.71 -11.97
N ALA A 240 6.28 18.61 -13.24
CA ALA A 240 6.97 19.69 -13.94
C ALA A 240 6.08 20.94 -14.07
N GLU A 241 4.78 20.76 -14.36
CA GLU A 241 3.80 21.85 -14.42
C GLU A 241 3.60 22.49 -13.04
N GLU A 242 3.44 21.70 -11.97
CA GLU A 242 3.31 22.19 -10.61
C GLU A 242 4.57 22.93 -10.15
N TYR A 243 5.75 22.40 -10.46
CA TYR A 243 7.02 23.04 -10.18
C TYR A 243 7.16 24.37 -10.93
N GLY A 244 6.76 24.41 -12.21
CA GLY A 244 6.73 25.64 -13.01
C GLY A 244 5.85 26.72 -12.39
N LYS A 245 4.63 26.35 -11.94
CA LYS A 245 3.73 27.25 -11.22
C LYS A 245 4.38 27.77 -9.92
N LYS A 246 4.96 26.89 -9.10
CA LYS A 246 5.65 27.28 -7.86
C LYS A 246 6.86 28.17 -8.12
N GLN A 247 7.61 27.92 -9.19
CA GLN A 247 8.76 28.73 -9.58
C GLN A 247 8.32 30.13 -10.04
N GLN A 248 7.26 30.22 -10.84
CA GLN A 248 6.67 31.49 -11.24
C GLN A 248 6.20 32.30 -10.02
N SER A 249 5.49 31.67 -9.07
CA SER A 249 5.12 32.31 -7.80
C SER A 249 6.35 32.81 -7.03
N ARG A 250 7.42 32.02 -6.94
CA ARG A 250 8.68 32.44 -6.29
C ARG A 250 9.37 33.59 -7.01
N GLN A 251 9.33 33.62 -8.35
CA GLN A 251 9.88 34.72 -9.14
C GLN A 251 9.11 36.01 -8.92
N LEU A 252 7.77 35.95 -8.88
CA LEU A 252 6.93 37.12 -8.55
C LEU A 252 7.25 37.66 -7.15
N LEU A 253 7.42 36.77 -6.16
CA LEU A 253 7.84 37.15 -4.81
C LEU A 253 9.25 37.77 -4.77
N LYS A 254 10.18 37.29 -5.61
CA LYS A 254 11.53 37.88 -5.73
C LYS A 254 11.55 39.21 -6.49
N ALA A 255 10.66 39.39 -7.46
CA ALA A 255 10.53 40.64 -8.23
C ALA A 255 9.89 41.75 -7.39
N ASN A 256 9.09 41.39 -6.38
CA ASN A 256 8.62 42.30 -5.33
C ASN A 256 9.69 42.60 -4.27
N ARG A 257 10.94 42.85 -4.69
CA ARG A 257 11.88 43.59 -3.83
C ARG A 257 11.51 45.06 -3.95
N CYS A 258 11.43 45.77 -2.81
CA CYS A 258 11.20 47.21 -2.79
C CYS A 258 12.06 47.91 -3.85
N ILE A 259 11.41 48.59 -4.79
CA ILE A 259 12.03 49.22 -5.97
C ILE A 259 12.87 50.45 -5.61
N ASN A 260 13.04 50.76 -4.32
CA ASN A 260 13.68 52.00 -3.91
C ASN A 260 15.11 51.77 -3.39
N GLU A 261 16.08 51.87 -4.29
CA GLU A 261 17.52 51.99 -3.97
C GLU A 261 17.85 53.26 -3.17
N TYR A 262 16.89 54.18 -2.99
CA TYR A 262 17.05 55.44 -2.26
C TYR A 262 16.45 55.45 -0.85
N TRP A 263 15.90 54.33 -0.38
CA TRP A 263 15.47 54.23 1.01
C TRP A 263 16.60 53.60 1.81
N LEU A 264 17.45 54.45 2.37
CA LEU A 264 18.32 54.07 3.47
C LEU A 264 17.42 53.50 4.56
N VAL A 265 17.44 52.17 4.69
CA VAL A 265 16.83 51.50 5.84
C VAL A 265 17.69 51.92 7.02
N ASP A 266 17.23 52.92 7.77
CA ASP A 266 17.70 53.10 9.13
C ASP A 266 17.40 51.79 9.87
N GLU A 267 18.44 51.09 10.34
CA GLU A 267 18.37 49.73 10.89
C GLU A 267 17.39 49.59 12.08
N ARG A 268 16.83 50.70 12.57
CA ARG A 268 15.91 50.75 13.71
C ARG A 268 14.44 50.82 13.34
N VAL A 269 14.06 51.07 12.09
CA VAL A 269 12.64 51.18 11.70
C VAL A 269 12.37 50.30 10.48
N GLY A 270 11.98 49.05 10.74
CA GLY A 270 11.50 48.15 9.70
C GLY A 270 10.40 48.80 8.85
N CYS A 271 10.47 48.61 7.53
CA CYS A 271 9.51 49.14 6.57
C CYS A 271 8.07 48.76 6.97
N ARG A 272 7.29 49.72 7.50
CA ARG A 272 5.91 49.47 7.93
C ARG A 272 4.97 49.14 6.77
N GLU A 273 5.24 49.65 5.58
CA GLU A 273 4.40 49.42 4.39
C GLU A 273 4.72 48.11 3.65
N CYS A 274 5.91 47.54 3.86
CA CYS A 274 6.28 46.23 3.32
C CYS A 274 5.65 45.07 4.11
N ASN A 275 5.22 45.34 5.35
CA ASN A 275 4.55 44.37 6.20
C ASN A 275 3.03 44.25 5.92
N SER A 276 2.45 45.06 5.04
CA SER A 276 0.99 45.05 4.83
C SER A 276 0.50 44.12 3.72
N VAL A 277 1.39 43.58 2.86
CA VAL A 277 0.98 42.70 1.75
C VAL A 277 1.30 41.22 2.00
N LEU A 278 2.06 40.89 3.05
CA LEU A 278 2.36 39.50 3.43
C LEU A 278 1.47 38.96 4.58
N ALA A 279 0.54 39.76 5.08
CA ALA A 279 -0.36 39.38 6.17
C ALA A 279 -1.74 38.89 5.70
N THR A 280 -1.83 38.10 4.64
CA THR A 280 -3.01 37.29 4.33
C THR A 280 -2.63 36.05 3.51
N VAL A 281 -1.88 35.14 4.14
CA VAL A 281 -2.06 33.71 3.89
C VAL A 281 -2.14 33.07 5.27
N SER A 282 -3.35 33.10 5.82
CA SER A 282 -3.69 32.39 7.05
C SER A 282 -3.62 30.88 6.79
N ALA A 283 -3.03 30.16 7.74
CA ALA A 283 -3.06 28.70 7.85
C ALA A 283 -4.49 28.17 8.02
#